data_AF-A0A932ECH7-F1
#
_entry.id   AF-A0A932ECH7-F1
#
_cell.length_a   1.000
_cell.length_b   1.000
_cell.length_c   1.000
_cell.angle_alpha   90.00
_cell.angle_beta   90.00
_cell.angle_gamma   90.00
#
_symmetry.space_group_name_H-M   'P 1'
#
loop_
_entity.id
_entity.type
_entity.pdbx_description
1 polymer ?
#
loop_
_entity_poly.entity_id
_entity_poly.type
_entity_poly.pdbx_seq_one_letter_code
_entity_poly.pdbx_strand_id
1 'polypeptide(L)'
;MKLVAEDIRKRTIQSKEEIKFPSSSAYHLIVLTARAKGEKQLGDAATDDEELTLQLDDKTLPKLGSKILIDSPAAINGGRLHNLSKTVYLLTFLQGKDHKLILNTDNPPGTATFERLAIYALDPTDKLTLEPKIQAEDGDRRPWLVFILDNTPLENVNITVAYSRRKRDSDDVKIKIDGQTQGNLLRSIKHFLWYFVGSLVPLVSPTRRESQTFTTNFLSGLHYIEIDADRMPVLEEITFIFGDELSSPKRIPTVDDPKWTGDFYDDTEVMLLARLILGEAENQPEDTKIGVGFTVLNRLKKKNPNWGYSVRQIILKDYQYDGMWNKNTYQKVRDPLDDTSEKRKSEWLESYNVAVGVLSGTVFDTTNGATNFHSFKDLKDFPIWATKETYKIRLGDIYFYELEK
;
A
#
# COMPACT_ATOMS: atom_id res chain seq x y z
N MET A 1 16.25 10.97 2.53
CA MET A 1 16.23 10.00 1.40
C MET A 1 17.56 9.28 1.31
N LYS A 2 17.55 7.95 1.23
CA LYS A 2 18.74 7.09 1.14
C LYS A 2 18.68 6.23 -0.11
N LEU A 3 19.73 6.22 -0.94
CA LEU A 3 19.81 5.36 -2.11
C LEU A 3 19.86 3.87 -1.69
N VAL A 4 19.00 3.06 -2.28
CA VAL A 4 18.85 1.61 -2.03
C VAL A 4 19.44 0.82 -3.19
N ALA A 5 19.07 1.16 -4.43
CA ALA A 5 19.53 0.51 -5.63
C ALA A 5 19.62 1.51 -6.78
N GLU A 6 20.56 1.28 -7.70
CA GLU A 6 20.70 2.04 -8.94
C GLU A 6 21.09 1.09 -10.08
N ASP A 7 20.51 1.30 -11.26
CA ASP A 7 20.93 0.67 -12.50
C ASP A 7 20.93 1.70 -13.63
N ILE A 8 22.11 1.98 -14.17
CA ILE A 8 22.32 2.95 -15.27
C ILE A 8 22.60 2.27 -16.61
N ARG A 9 22.48 0.93 -16.68
CA ARG A 9 22.84 0.17 -17.89
C ARG A 9 21.67 0.18 -18.86
N LYS A 10 21.78 1.02 -19.89
CA LYS A 10 20.82 1.07 -20.99
C LYS A 10 20.76 -0.28 -21.71
N ARG A 11 19.55 -0.82 -21.89
CA ARG A 11 19.30 -2.11 -22.55
C ARG A 11 17.88 -2.21 -23.07
N THR A 12 17.69 -3.05 -24.08
CA THR A 12 16.37 -3.36 -24.62
C THR A 12 15.71 -4.47 -23.81
N ILE A 13 14.46 -4.24 -23.40
CA ILE A 13 13.64 -5.25 -22.73
C ILE A 13 13.04 -6.13 -23.83
N GLN A 14 13.30 -7.44 -23.78
CA GLN A 14 12.75 -8.38 -24.76
C GLN A 14 11.25 -8.57 -24.50
N SER A 15 10.86 -9.43 -23.57
CA SER A 15 9.45 -9.64 -23.18
C SER A 15 9.17 -9.22 -21.73
N LYS A 16 10.10 -9.59 -20.85
CA LYS A 16 10.00 -9.34 -19.42
C LYS A 16 11.38 -9.18 -18.84
N GLU A 17 11.51 -8.26 -17.90
CA GLU A 17 12.69 -8.14 -17.04
C GLU A 17 12.26 -8.01 -15.58
N GLU A 18 12.98 -8.70 -14.70
CA GLU A 18 12.79 -8.62 -13.25
C GLU A 18 14.05 -8.07 -12.59
N ILE A 19 13.89 -6.96 -11.89
CA ILE A 19 14.96 -6.28 -11.15
C ILE A 19 14.67 -6.45 -9.67
N LYS A 20 15.44 -7.33 -9.01
CA LYS A 20 15.34 -7.57 -7.57
C LYS A 20 16.19 -6.58 -6.79
N PHE A 21 15.68 -6.11 -5.66
CA PHE A 21 16.43 -5.24 -4.76
C PHE A 21 16.01 -5.48 -3.30
N PRO A 22 16.97 -5.48 -2.36
CA PRO A 22 16.65 -5.58 -0.94
C PRO A 22 16.35 -4.19 -0.35
N SER A 23 15.33 -4.08 0.49
CA SER A 23 15.07 -2.85 1.25
C SER A 23 14.21 -3.11 2.48
N SER A 24 14.44 -2.38 3.57
CA SER A 24 13.57 -2.45 4.75
C SER A 24 12.21 -1.80 4.50
N SER A 25 11.21 -2.19 5.28
CA SER A 25 9.90 -1.55 5.27
C SER A 25 9.99 -0.03 5.47
N ALA A 26 9.58 0.74 4.46
CA ALA A 26 9.61 2.20 4.44
C ALA A 26 8.80 2.72 3.24
N TYR A 27 8.58 4.03 3.17
CA TYR A 27 8.23 4.64 1.89
C TYR A 27 9.44 4.67 0.98
N HIS A 28 9.21 4.43 -0.30
CA HIS A 28 10.24 4.46 -1.34
C HIS A 28 9.83 5.38 -2.47
N LEU A 29 10.82 6.07 -3.01
CA LEU A 29 10.75 6.75 -4.28
C LEU A 29 11.50 5.91 -5.32
N ILE A 30 10.78 5.36 -6.28
CA ILE A 30 11.32 4.61 -7.42
C ILE A 30 11.28 5.52 -8.64
N VAL A 31 12.43 5.74 -9.26
CA VAL A 31 12.59 6.59 -10.45
C VAL A 31 13.06 5.72 -11.61
N LEU A 32 12.18 5.50 -12.58
CA LEU A 32 12.48 4.73 -13.80
C LEU A 32 12.44 5.64 -15.02
N THR A 33 13.49 5.62 -15.83
CA THR A 33 13.50 6.24 -17.17
C THR A 33 13.59 5.16 -18.23
N ALA A 34 12.69 5.22 -19.19
CA ALA A 34 12.64 4.32 -20.33
C ALA A 34 12.04 5.04 -21.55
N ARG A 35 12.15 4.41 -22.71
CA ARG A 35 11.54 4.86 -23.96
C ARG A 35 11.01 3.66 -24.75
N ALA A 36 10.00 3.87 -25.57
CA ALA A 36 9.44 2.85 -26.46
C ALA A 36 9.24 3.44 -27.86
N LYS A 37 9.31 2.59 -28.88
CA LYS A 37 9.15 2.99 -30.29
C LYS A 37 7.68 2.94 -30.68
N GLY A 38 7.23 3.95 -31.43
CA GLY A 38 5.89 3.91 -32.04
C GLY A 38 5.87 3.04 -33.30
N GLU A 39 4.66 2.66 -33.73
CA GLU A 39 4.38 1.86 -34.93
C GLU A 39 5.28 2.21 -36.14
N LYS A 40 5.32 3.49 -36.54
CA LYS A 40 6.10 3.97 -37.70
C LYS A 40 7.62 3.77 -37.57
N GLN A 41 8.13 3.59 -36.35
CA GLN A 41 9.55 3.35 -36.07
C GLN A 41 9.90 1.85 -36.01
N LEU A 42 8.89 0.98 -35.97
CA LEU A 42 9.02 -0.48 -36.00
C LEU A 42 9.06 -1.02 -37.44
N GLY A 43 8.54 -0.25 -38.40
CA GLY A 43 8.58 -0.54 -39.83
C GLY A 43 7.18 -0.62 -40.43
N ASP A 44 7.09 -0.63 -41.77
CA ASP A 44 5.82 -0.54 -42.52
C ASP A 44 4.84 -1.71 -42.28
N ALA A 45 5.30 -2.79 -41.66
CA ALA A 45 4.50 -3.98 -41.36
C ALA A 45 4.01 -4.05 -39.91
N ALA A 46 4.44 -3.13 -39.04
CA ALA A 46 3.95 -3.05 -37.67
C ALA A 46 2.52 -2.47 -37.67
N THR A 47 1.61 -3.10 -36.93
CA THR A 47 0.22 -2.64 -36.79
C THR A 47 -0.10 -2.15 -35.37
N ASP A 48 0.90 -2.18 -34.49
CA ASP A 48 0.79 -1.82 -33.09
C ASP A 48 2.08 -1.11 -32.65
N ASP A 49 1.97 -0.24 -31.66
CA ASP A 49 3.14 0.31 -30.97
C ASP A 49 3.60 -0.60 -29.84
N GLU A 50 4.84 -0.39 -29.39
CA GLU A 50 5.33 -1.09 -28.21
C GLU A 50 4.97 -0.32 -26.95
N GLU A 51 4.55 -1.03 -25.92
CA GLU A 51 4.43 -0.51 -24.58
C GLU A 51 5.31 -1.23 -23.56
N LEU A 52 5.82 -0.48 -22.59
CA LEU A 52 6.42 -1.05 -21.38
C LEU A 52 5.56 -0.74 -20.15
N THR A 53 5.06 -1.79 -19.50
CA THR A 53 4.32 -1.71 -18.23
C THR A 53 5.21 -2.01 -17.04
N LEU A 54 4.84 -1.45 -15.88
CA LEU A 54 5.55 -1.61 -14.62
C LEU A 54 4.68 -2.32 -13.60
N GLN A 55 5.26 -3.26 -12.85
CA GLN A 55 4.69 -3.90 -11.69
C GLN A 55 5.72 -3.94 -10.57
N LEU A 56 5.31 -3.61 -9.34
CA LEU A 56 6.16 -3.62 -8.16
C LEU A 56 5.65 -4.66 -7.18
N ASP A 57 6.42 -5.71 -6.93
CA ASP A 57 5.97 -6.91 -6.23
C ASP A 57 4.67 -7.45 -6.87
N ASP A 58 3.56 -7.42 -6.13
CA ASP A 58 2.24 -7.82 -6.62
C ASP A 58 1.35 -6.62 -7.00
N LYS A 59 1.87 -5.39 -6.90
CA LYS A 59 1.16 -4.15 -7.20
C LYS A 59 1.28 -3.78 -8.68
N THR A 60 0.14 -3.60 -9.32
CA THR A 60 0.04 -3.09 -10.70
C THR A 60 -0.35 -1.61 -10.73
N LEU A 61 -0.03 -0.91 -11.81
CA LEU A 61 -0.30 0.54 -11.97
C LEU A 61 -1.26 0.80 -13.15
N PRO A 62 -2.56 0.47 -13.03
CA PRO A 62 -3.54 0.59 -14.10
C PRO A 62 -4.04 2.03 -14.32
N LYS A 63 -4.79 2.24 -15.39
CA LYS A 63 -5.66 3.43 -15.51
C LYS A 63 -6.61 3.51 -14.30
N LEU A 64 -6.84 4.71 -13.78
CA LEU A 64 -7.77 4.92 -12.67
C LEU A 64 -9.17 4.37 -13.01
N GLY A 65 -9.77 3.65 -12.06
CA GLY A 65 -11.07 3.01 -12.24
C GLY A 65 -11.08 1.81 -13.19
N SER A 66 -9.91 1.28 -13.57
CA SER A 66 -9.77 0.16 -14.50
C SER A 66 -8.72 -0.85 -14.04
N LYS A 67 -8.67 -2.01 -14.70
CA LYS A 67 -7.60 -3.03 -14.57
C LYS A 67 -6.61 -2.99 -15.74
N ILE A 68 -6.81 -2.08 -16.70
CA ILE A 68 -6.00 -1.97 -17.91
C ILE A 68 -4.64 -1.34 -17.56
N LEU A 69 -3.56 -2.06 -17.84
CA LEU A 69 -2.17 -1.61 -17.64
C LEU A 69 -1.60 -0.91 -18.88
N ILE A 70 -2.04 -1.35 -20.06
CA ILE A 70 -1.71 -0.74 -21.33
C ILE A 70 -2.27 0.68 -21.38
N ASP A 71 -1.55 1.61 -22.02
CA ASP A 71 -1.87 3.03 -22.10
C ASP A 71 -2.05 3.72 -20.73
N SER A 72 -1.68 3.07 -19.63
CA SER A 72 -1.82 3.71 -18.31
C SER A 72 -0.86 4.88 -18.20
N PRO A 73 -1.14 5.86 -17.33
CA PRO A 73 -0.19 6.95 -17.08
C PRO A 73 1.19 6.43 -16.64
N ALA A 74 1.29 5.24 -16.05
CA ALA A 74 2.56 4.61 -15.69
C ALA A 74 3.29 3.99 -16.89
N ALA A 75 2.57 3.53 -17.91
CA ALA A 75 3.14 2.82 -19.06
C ALA A 75 4.03 3.73 -19.94
N ILE A 76 5.05 3.14 -20.55
CA ILE A 76 5.92 3.77 -21.55
C ILE A 76 5.37 3.42 -22.93
N ASN A 77 4.36 4.16 -23.39
CA ASN A 77 3.69 3.91 -24.67
C ASN A 77 4.47 4.52 -25.85
N GLY A 78 4.86 3.68 -26.81
CA GLY A 78 5.66 4.06 -27.96
C GLY A 78 4.92 4.93 -28.98
N GLY A 79 3.62 4.73 -29.14
CA GLY A 79 2.74 5.50 -30.02
C GLY A 79 2.63 6.97 -29.61
N ARG A 80 2.80 7.27 -28.32
CA ARG A 80 2.79 8.62 -27.75
C ARG A 80 4.18 9.20 -27.55
N LEU A 81 5.19 8.36 -27.32
CA LEU A 81 6.56 8.81 -27.04
C LEU A 81 7.43 8.93 -28.28
N HIS A 82 7.19 8.12 -29.31
CA HIS A 82 7.99 8.07 -30.53
C HIS A 82 9.50 7.94 -30.25
N ASN A 83 9.88 7.01 -29.37
CA ASN A 83 11.26 6.76 -28.93
C ASN A 83 11.91 7.91 -28.15
N LEU A 84 11.11 8.80 -27.57
CA LEU A 84 11.57 9.80 -26.60
C LEU A 84 11.42 9.27 -25.17
N SER A 85 12.30 9.71 -24.27
CA SER A 85 12.33 9.28 -22.88
C SER A 85 11.12 9.79 -22.10
N LYS A 86 10.61 8.91 -21.25
CA LYS A 86 9.69 9.22 -20.18
C LYS A 86 10.27 8.77 -18.85
N THR A 87 10.08 9.59 -17.82
CA THR A 87 10.48 9.24 -16.45
C THR A 87 9.25 9.05 -15.56
N VAL A 88 9.19 7.89 -14.90
CA VAL A 88 8.17 7.50 -13.94
C VAL A 88 8.76 7.65 -12.53
N TYR A 89 8.10 8.44 -11.70
CA TYR A 89 8.36 8.54 -10.27
C TYR A 89 7.23 7.83 -9.54
N LEU A 90 7.53 6.78 -8.80
CA LEU A 90 6.57 6.04 -7.98
C LEU A 90 6.92 6.23 -6.50
N LEU A 91 6.01 6.86 -5.77
CA LEU A 91 6.02 6.95 -4.32
C LEU A 91 5.08 5.90 -3.75
N THR A 92 5.62 4.97 -2.97
CA THR A 92 4.87 3.80 -2.46
C THR A 92 5.49 3.30 -1.16
N PHE A 93 4.68 2.71 -0.27
CA PHE A 93 5.22 1.96 0.86
C PHE A 93 5.52 0.52 0.46
N LEU A 94 6.74 0.07 0.75
CA LEU A 94 7.17 -1.31 0.62
C LEU A 94 7.27 -1.96 1.99
N GLN A 95 6.78 -3.20 2.12
CA GLN A 95 6.84 -3.98 3.36
C GLN A 95 7.72 -5.21 3.16
N GLY A 96 8.65 -5.44 4.10
CA GLY A 96 9.51 -6.61 4.10
C GLY A 96 10.97 -6.26 3.84
N LYS A 97 11.70 -7.19 3.22
CA LYS A 97 13.12 -7.07 2.92
C LYS A 97 13.46 -7.29 1.45
N ASP A 98 12.66 -8.05 0.73
CA ASP A 98 12.94 -8.49 -0.63
C ASP A 98 11.84 -7.99 -1.57
N HIS A 99 12.25 -7.19 -2.56
CA HIS A 99 11.34 -6.57 -3.50
C HIS A 99 11.79 -6.82 -4.94
N LYS A 100 10.84 -6.71 -5.86
CA LYS A 100 11.10 -6.83 -7.30
C LYS A 100 10.31 -5.79 -8.10
N LEU A 101 10.99 -5.14 -9.03
CA LEU A 101 10.37 -4.38 -10.10
C LEU A 101 10.31 -5.27 -11.33
N ILE A 102 9.12 -5.47 -11.87
CA ILE A 102 8.87 -6.25 -13.08
C ILE A 102 8.51 -5.27 -14.20
N LEU A 103 9.23 -5.36 -15.30
CA LEU A 103 8.99 -4.64 -16.54
C LEU A 103 8.47 -5.63 -17.58
N ASN A 104 7.30 -5.39 -18.16
CA ASN A 104 6.74 -6.25 -19.21
C ASN A 104 6.48 -5.45 -20.46
N THR A 105 6.87 -5.98 -21.61
CA THR A 105 6.49 -5.47 -22.92
C THR A 105 5.27 -6.22 -23.46
N ASP A 106 4.54 -5.58 -24.36
CA ASP A 106 3.51 -6.23 -25.17
C ASP A 106 4.09 -6.70 -26.52
N ASN A 107 3.28 -6.75 -27.57
CA ASN A 107 3.70 -7.23 -28.88
C ASN A 107 3.76 -6.06 -29.88
N PRO A 108 4.84 -5.95 -30.68
CA PRO A 108 5.97 -6.88 -30.80
C PRO A 108 7.10 -6.62 -29.79
N PRO A 109 7.47 -7.61 -28.95
CA PRO A 109 8.45 -7.44 -27.89
C PRO A 109 9.82 -7.00 -28.44
N GLY A 110 10.62 -6.34 -27.60
CA GLY A 110 12.03 -6.12 -27.88
C GLY A 110 12.34 -4.74 -28.45
N THR A 111 11.48 -3.75 -28.23
CA THR A 111 11.76 -2.38 -28.70
C THR A 111 11.73 -1.33 -27.60
N ALA A 112 11.09 -1.63 -26.46
CA ALA A 112 11.23 -0.82 -25.26
C ALA A 112 12.68 -0.85 -24.74
N THR A 113 13.22 0.33 -24.47
CA THR A 113 14.58 0.50 -23.96
C THR A 113 14.53 1.04 -22.54
N PHE A 114 14.98 0.21 -21.61
CA PHE A 114 15.32 0.64 -20.25
C PHE A 114 16.56 1.54 -20.31
N GLU A 115 16.52 2.66 -19.59
CA GLU A 115 17.66 3.60 -19.54
C GLU A 115 18.26 3.72 -18.15
N ARG A 116 17.41 3.93 -17.14
CA ARG A 116 17.86 4.15 -15.77
C ARG A 116 16.81 3.75 -14.74
N LEU A 117 17.28 3.24 -13.62
CA LEU A 117 16.52 3.03 -12.39
C LEU A 117 17.29 3.60 -11.20
N ALA A 118 16.62 4.33 -10.33
CA ALA A 118 17.11 4.68 -9.00
C ALA A 118 15.99 4.45 -7.97
N ILE A 119 16.33 3.81 -6.86
CA ILE A 119 15.39 3.50 -5.78
C ILE A 119 15.91 4.14 -4.49
N TYR A 120 15.08 4.94 -3.84
CA TYR A 120 15.41 5.62 -2.60
C TYR A 120 14.43 5.18 -1.50
N ALA A 121 14.94 4.88 -0.31
CA ALA A 121 14.14 4.80 0.90
C ALA A 121 13.98 6.22 1.48
N LEU A 122 12.79 6.53 1.97
CA LEU A 122 12.44 7.82 2.55
C LEU A 122 12.39 7.72 4.07
N ASP A 123 12.88 8.77 4.72
CA ASP A 123 12.63 9.00 6.13
C ASP A 123 11.20 9.55 6.29
N PRO A 124 10.53 9.35 7.44
CA PRO A 124 9.21 9.94 7.70
C PRO A 124 9.21 11.44 7.42
N THR A 125 8.20 11.91 6.68
CA THR A 125 8.13 13.31 6.29
C THR A 125 6.72 13.73 5.91
N ASP A 126 6.35 14.96 6.22
CA ASP A 126 5.13 15.64 5.78
C ASP A 126 5.29 16.30 4.38
N LYS A 127 6.53 16.34 3.86
CA LYS A 127 6.85 17.04 2.62
C LYS A 127 8.04 16.42 1.88
N LEU A 128 7.85 16.14 0.60
CA LEU A 128 8.92 15.65 -0.29
C LEU A 128 9.22 16.67 -1.39
N THR A 129 10.40 17.28 -1.36
CA THR A 129 10.91 18.15 -2.43
C THR A 129 11.92 17.40 -3.29
N LEU A 130 11.69 17.40 -4.61
CA LEU A 130 12.57 16.82 -5.62
C LEU A 130 13.08 17.94 -6.53
N GLU A 131 14.38 17.95 -6.81
CA GLU A 131 15.02 18.85 -7.78
C GLU A 131 15.58 18.05 -8.96
N PRO A 132 14.73 17.50 -9.84
CA PRO A 132 15.19 16.61 -10.90
C PRO A 132 16.06 17.34 -11.93
N LYS A 133 15.79 18.63 -12.20
CA LYS A 133 16.48 19.45 -13.22
C LYS A 133 16.54 18.74 -14.57
N ILE A 134 15.47 18.05 -14.92
CA ILE A 134 15.36 17.28 -16.15
C ILE A 134 14.80 18.19 -17.24
N GLN A 135 15.42 18.16 -18.41
CA GLN A 135 14.91 18.77 -19.63
C GLN A 135 14.21 17.71 -20.49
N ALA A 136 13.06 18.03 -21.04
CA ALA A 136 12.42 17.17 -22.04
C ALA A 136 13.27 17.13 -23.33
N GLU A 137 13.38 15.97 -23.96
CA GLU A 137 13.96 15.88 -25.31
C GLU A 137 13.14 16.72 -26.31
N ASP A 138 13.66 16.98 -27.51
CA ASP A 138 12.88 17.75 -28.48
C ASP A 138 11.78 16.88 -29.13
N GLY A 139 10.52 17.28 -29.00
CA GLY A 139 9.39 16.54 -29.59
C GLY A 139 8.05 17.21 -29.37
N ASP A 140 6.99 16.64 -29.93
CA ASP A 140 5.65 17.24 -29.99
C ASP A 140 4.69 16.56 -28.99
N ARG A 141 4.05 17.37 -28.14
CA ARG A 141 2.87 17.04 -27.30
C ARG A 141 2.78 15.62 -26.71
N ARG A 142 3.78 15.23 -25.93
CA ARG A 142 3.90 13.85 -25.44
C ARG A 142 3.99 13.76 -23.93
N PRO A 143 3.68 12.60 -23.33
CA PRO A 143 4.05 12.32 -21.96
C PRO A 143 5.55 12.50 -21.75
N TRP A 144 5.92 13.14 -20.65
CA TRP A 144 7.33 13.34 -20.33
C TRP A 144 7.64 12.84 -18.93
N LEU A 145 6.89 13.27 -17.93
CA LEU A 145 7.05 12.82 -16.54
C LEU A 145 5.69 12.36 -16.00
N VAL A 146 5.72 11.35 -15.14
CA VAL A 146 4.56 10.97 -14.34
C VAL A 146 5.00 10.74 -12.91
N PHE A 147 4.24 11.28 -11.97
CA PHE A 147 4.38 11.03 -10.55
C PHE A 147 3.19 10.21 -10.10
N ILE A 148 3.47 9.08 -9.49
CA ILE A 148 2.50 8.08 -9.06
C ILE A 148 2.56 8.03 -7.55
N LEU A 149 1.41 8.25 -6.92
CA LEU A 149 1.25 8.17 -5.47
C LEU A 149 0.44 6.90 -5.21
N ASP A 150 1.05 5.88 -4.61
CA ASP A 150 0.39 4.63 -4.23
C ASP A 150 0.09 4.63 -2.73
N ASN A 151 -1.20 4.63 -2.40
CA ASN A 151 -1.73 4.69 -1.04
C ASN A 151 -1.18 5.85 -0.20
N THR A 152 -0.80 6.94 -0.87
CA THR A 152 -0.17 8.11 -0.24
C THR A 152 -1.13 9.30 -0.35
N PRO A 153 -1.59 9.89 0.76
CA PRO A 153 -2.42 11.09 0.72
C PRO A 153 -1.61 12.28 0.19
N LEU A 154 -2.28 13.28 -0.35
CA LEU A 154 -1.63 14.50 -0.83
C LEU A 154 -2.57 15.70 -0.68
N GLU A 155 -2.14 16.72 0.04
CA GLU A 155 -2.89 17.97 0.08
C GLU A 155 -2.58 18.83 -1.12
N ASN A 156 -1.30 19.08 -1.37
CA ASN A 156 -0.85 20.00 -2.41
C ASN A 156 0.39 19.47 -3.15
N VAL A 157 0.50 19.85 -4.42
CA VAL A 157 1.73 19.71 -5.20
C VAL A 157 2.15 21.07 -5.76
N ASN A 158 3.40 21.46 -5.54
CA ASN A 158 4.00 22.65 -6.13
C ASN A 158 4.97 22.23 -7.24
N ILE A 159 4.79 22.73 -8.46
CA ILE A 159 5.57 22.38 -9.63
C ILE A 159 6.27 23.63 -10.16
N THR A 160 7.59 23.58 -10.30
CA THR A 160 8.40 24.66 -10.88
C THR A 160 8.97 24.26 -12.22
N VAL A 161 8.60 25.00 -13.27
CA VAL A 161 9.00 24.75 -14.65
C VAL A 161 9.75 25.95 -15.22
N ALA A 162 10.80 25.68 -15.99
CA ALA A 162 11.40 26.65 -16.91
C ALA A 162 11.03 26.32 -18.36
N TYR A 163 10.56 27.31 -19.11
CA TYR A 163 10.04 27.13 -20.46
C TYR A 163 10.29 28.39 -21.30
N SER A 164 10.49 28.22 -22.61
CA SER A 164 10.92 29.31 -23.49
C SER A 164 10.07 29.50 -24.74
N ARG A 165 9.91 30.77 -25.14
CA ARG A 165 9.49 31.17 -26.47
C ARG A 165 10.58 30.86 -27.48
N ARG A 166 10.19 30.25 -28.60
CA ARG A 166 11.07 30.00 -29.74
C ARG A 166 10.48 30.60 -31.02
N LYS A 167 11.27 30.67 -32.09
CA LYS A 167 10.89 31.32 -33.34
C LYS A 167 9.77 30.62 -34.11
N ARG A 168 9.62 29.30 -33.96
CA ARG A 168 8.62 28.48 -34.67
C ARG A 168 7.67 27.82 -33.71
N ASP A 169 8.22 27.04 -32.79
CA ASP A 169 7.47 26.20 -31.88
C ASP A 169 8.08 26.27 -30.49
N SER A 170 7.31 26.75 -29.52
CA SER A 170 7.79 27.14 -28.19
C SER A 170 7.61 26.02 -27.19
N ASP A 171 8.28 26.11 -26.04
CA ASP A 171 8.10 25.12 -24.99
C ASP A 171 6.75 25.30 -24.30
N ASP A 172 5.91 24.28 -24.31
CA ASP A 172 4.63 24.26 -23.62
C ASP A 172 4.56 23.05 -22.66
N VAL A 173 3.88 23.21 -21.53
CA VAL A 173 3.71 22.14 -20.54
C VAL A 173 2.25 22.03 -20.12
N LYS A 174 1.74 20.80 -20.19
CA LYS A 174 0.40 20.42 -19.75
C LYS A 174 0.51 19.59 -18.49
N ILE A 175 -0.30 19.95 -17.50
CA ILE A 175 -0.41 19.25 -16.23
C ILE A 175 -1.75 18.52 -16.21
N LYS A 176 -1.74 17.23 -15.91
CA LYS A 176 -2.95 16.44 -15.61
C LYS A 176 -2.84 15.87 -14.21
N ILE A 177 -3.94 15.92 -13.47
CA ILE A 177 -4.07 15.38 -12.12
C ILE A 177 -5.25 14.42 -12.16
N ASP A 178 -5.01 13.14 -11.93
CA ASP A 178 -5.98 12.04 -12.08
C ASP A 178 -6.77 12.09 -13.40
N GLY A 179 -6.03 12.31 -14.50
CA GLY A 179 -6.58 12.43 -15.85
C GLY A 179 -7.25 13.78 -16.16
N GLN A 180 -7.47 14.63 -15.16
CA GLN A 180 -8.06 15.96 -15.36
C GLN A 180 -6.97 16.98 -15.73
N THR A 181 -7.10 17.59 -16.91
CA THR A 181 -6.17 18.62 -17.37
C THR A 181 -6.38 19.92 -16.59
N GLN A 182 -5.31 20.45 -16.00
CA GLN A 182 -5.34 21.65 -15.15
C GLN A 182 -5.25 22.97 -15.92
N GLY A 183 -5.51 22.95 -17.23
CA GLY A 183 -5.35 24.09 -18.12
C GLY A 183 -6.29 25.27 -17.83
N ASN A 184 -6.15 26.36 -18.57
CA ASN A 184 -6.94 27.56 -18.37
C ASN A 184 -8.01 27.69 -19.47
N LEU A 185 -9.28 27.45 -19.11
CA LEU A 185 -10.44 27.51 -20.01
C LEU A 185 -10.69 28.90 -20.62
N LEU A 186 -10.14 29.97 -20.04
CA LEU A 186 -10.24 31.32 -20.59
C LEU A 186 -9.23 31.58 -21.72
N ARG A 187 -8.30 30.65 -21.97
CA ARG A 187 -7.37 30.74 -23.10
C ARG A 187 -8.04 30.30 -24.40
N SER A 188 -7.42 30.66 -25.52
CA SER A 188 -7.87 30.22 -26.83
C SER A 188 -7.86 28.70 -26.96
N ILE A 189 -8.62 28.16 -27.91
CA ILE A 189 -8.71 26.73 -28.22
C ILE A 189 -7.33 26.09 -28.48
N LYS A 190 -6.34 26.89 -28.89
CA LYS A 190 -4.96 26.42 -29.10
C LYS A 190 -4.19 26.19 -27.81
N HIS A 191 -4.52 26.90 -26.73
CA HIS A 191 -3.73 26.95 -25.49
C HIS A 191 -4.47 26.50 -24.23
N PHE A 192 -5.79 26.26 -24.30
CA PHE A 192 -6.59 25.97 -23.09
C PHE A 192 -6.17 24.69 -22.37
N LEU A 193 -5.57 23.71 -23.06
CA LEU A 193 -5.05 22.48 -22.47
C LEU A 193 -3.62 22.63 -21.92
N TRP A 194 -2.92 23.72 -22.22
CA TRP A 194 -1.55 23.96 -21.79
C TRP A 194 -1.54 24.89 -20.59
N TYR A 195 -0.76 24.56 -19.56
CA TYR A 195 -0.65 25.37 -18.36
C TYR A 195 0.44 26.43 -18.52
N PHE A 196 1.66 26.00 -18.81
CA PHE A 196 2.78 26.86 -19.13
C PHE A 196 2.90 26.93 -20.66
N VAL A 197 2.89 28.14 -21.21
CA VAL A 197 2.85 28.35 -22.67
C VAL A 197 3.96 29.29 -23.09
N GLY A 198 4.98 28.77 -23.76
CA GLY A 198 6.16 29.51 -24.17
C GLY A 198 5.84 30.58 -25.21
N SER A 199 4.84 30.36 -26.07
CA SER A 199 4.45 31.35 -27.09
C SER A 199 3.94 32.67 -26.50
N LEU A 200 3.44 32.65 -25.25
CA LEU A 200 2.97 33.82 -24.51
C LEU A 200 4.09 34.58 -23.79
N VAL A 201 5.31 34.03 -23.75
CA VAL A 201 6.46 34.68 -23.11
C VAL A 201 6.97 35.84 -24.00
N PRO A 202 7.38 36.99 -23.44
CA PRO A 202 7.90 38.10 -24.23
C PRO A 202 9.18 37.74 -25.00
N LEU A 203 9.31 38.24 -26.24
CA LEU A 203 10.51 38.03 -27.07
C LEU A 203 11.80 38.60 -26.44
N VAL A 204 11.69 39.64 -25.61
CA VAL A 204 12.83 40.30 -24.93
C VAL A 204 13.37 39.51 -23.74
N SER A 205 12.57 38.59 -23.20
CA SER A 205 12.96 37.67 -22.12
C SER A 205 12.36 36.31 -22.45
N PRO A 206 12.92 35.60 -23.45
CA PRO A 206 12.27 34.47 -24.08
C PRO A 206 12.15 33.25 -23.16
N THR A 207 12.79 33.24 -22.01
CA THR A 207 12.70 32.16 -21.02
C THR A 207 12.02 32.66 -19.76
N ARG A 208 11.08 31.88 -19.24
CA ARG A 208 10.39 32.13 -17.97
C ARG A 208 10.55 30.93 -17.05
N ARG A 209 10.72 31.21 -15.76
CA ARG A 209 10.62 30.23 -14.67
C ARG A 209 9.38 30.57 -13.86
N GLU A 210 8.51 29.59 -13.64
CA GLU A 210 7.25 29.78 -12.93
C GLU A 210 6.96 28.58 -12.03
N SER A 211 6.40 28.85 -10.85
CA SER A 211 5.97 27.85 -9.88
C SER A 211 4.46 27.91 -9.74
N GLN A 212 3.81 26.75 -9.69
CA GLN A 212 2.37 26.63 -9.49
C GLN A 212 2.05 25.58 -8.42
N THR A 213 1.23 25.98 -7.45
CA THR A 213 0.64 25.06 -6.48
C THR A 213 -0.73 24.59 -6.97
N PHE A 214 -0.95 23.28 -6.91
CA PHE A 214 -2.23 22.64 -7.17
C PHE A 214 -2.72 22.00 -5.87
N THR A 215 -3.92 22.39 -5.42
CA THR A 215 -4.59 21.74 -4.30
C THR A 215 -5.30 20.49 -4.81
N THR A 216 -5.01 19.36 -4.18
CA THR A 216 -5.44 18.02 -4.61
C THR A 216 -6.37 17.37 -3.61
N ASN A 217 -6.08 17.46 -2.31
CA ASN A 217 -6.84 16.81 -1.24
C ASN A 217 -7.09 15.32 -1.50
N PHE A 218 -6.07 14.62 -2.00
CA PHE A 218 -6.10 13.19 -2.22
C PHE A 218 -6.13 12.44 -0.90
N LEU A 219 -7.06 11.49 -0.80
CA LEU A 219 -7.05 10.46 0.23
C LEU A 219 -6.02 9.39 -0.13
N SER A 220 -5.74 8.46 0.79
CA SER A 220 -4.94 7.28 0.45
C SER A 220 -5.60 6.48 -0.68
N GLY A 221 -4.88 6.36 -1.80
CA GLY A 221 -5.31 5.63 -2.98
C GLY A 221 -4.23 5.68 -4.05
N LEU A 222 -4.56 5.24 -5.27
CA LEU A 222 -3.68 5.38 -6.43
C LEU A 222 -4.01 6.70 -7.14
N HIS A 223 -3.01 7.57 -7.27
CA HIS A 223 -3.14 8.87 -7.93
C HIS A 223 -2.02 9.11 -8.94
N TYR A 224 -2.32 9.91 -9.96
CA TYR A 224 -1.39 10.26 -11.04
C TYR A 224 -1.30 11.77 -11.22
N ILE A 225 -0.07 12.28 -11.25
CA ILE A 225 0.25 13.64 -11.71
C ILE A 225 1.11 13.49 -12.96
N GLU A 226 0.53 13.78 -14.13
CA GLU A 226 1.20 13.67 -15.41
C GLU A 226 1.63 15.05 -15.90
N ILE A 227 2.86 15.11 -16.44
CA ILE A 227 3.42 16.29 -17.10
C ILE A 227 3.70 15.91 -18.55
N ASP A 228 2.92 16.47 -19.46
CA ASP A 228 3.14 16.36 -20.89
C ASP A 228 3.94 17.59 -21.36
N ALA A 229 4.90 17.38 -22.27
CA ALA A 229 5.76 18.41 -22.82
C ALA A 229 5.53 18.59 -24.32
N ASP A 230 5.59 19.85 -24.75
CA ASP A 230 5.84 20.25 -26.11
C ASP A 230 7.22 20.93 -26.18
N ARG A 231 8.06 20.54 -27.14
CA ARG A 231 9.48 20.92 -27.26
C ARG A 231 10.30 20.53 -26.03
N MET A 232 11.13 21.43 -25.47
CA MET A 232 12.17 21.10 -24.48
C MET A 232 12.09 21.93 -23.17
N PRO A 233 10.95 21.98 -22.47
CA PRO A 233 10.86 22.58 -21.14
C PRO A 233 11.73 21.83 -20.12
N VAL A 234 12.01 22.47 -18.98
CA VAL A 234 12.77 21.92 -17.87
C VAL A 234 11.90 21.88 -16.61
N LEU A 235 11.85 20.73 -15.94
CA LEU A 235 11.26 20.60 -14.61
C LEU A 235 12.40 20.84 -13.63
N GLU A 236 12.35 21.98 -12.97
CA GLU A 236 13.38 22.40 -12.01
C GLU A 236 13.15 21.74 -10.66
N GLU A 237 11.91 21.79 -10.19
CA GLU A 237 11.53 21.34 -8.85
C GLU A 237 10.07 20.86 -8.83
N ILE A 238 9.80 19.86 -8.00
CA ILE A 238 8.46 19.49 -7.59
C ILE A 238 8.43 19.20 -6.09
N THR A 239 7.46 19.75 -5.39
CA THR A 239 7.28 19.55 -3.94
C THR A 239 5.89 18.98 -3.67
N PHE A 240 5.85 17.82 -3.02
CA PHE A 240 4.64 17.18 -2.51
C PHE A 240 4.44 17.55 -1.05
N ILE A 241 3.23 17.99 -0.69
CA ILE A 241 2.83 18.32 0.68
C ILE A 241 1.73 17.34 1.06
N PHE A 242 2.02 16.44 2.01
CA PHE A 242 1.16 15.32 2.36
C PHE A 242 0.11 15.66 3.42
N GLY A 243 0.26 16.80 4.10
CA GLY A 243 -0.63 17.25 5.18
C GLY A 243 -0.24 16.66 6.53
N ASP A 244 -0.22 15.33 6.58
CA ASP A 244 0.30 14.56 7.70
C ASP A 244 1.67 13.95 7.37
N GLU A 245 2.42 13.56 8.41
CA GLU A 245 3.69 12.85 8.24
C GLU A 245 3.44 11.48 7.57
N LEU A 246 4.10 11.23 6.44
CA LEU A 246 4.23 9.90 5.83
C LEU A 246 5.08 9.00 6.73
N SER A 247 4.46 8.53 7.80
CA SER A 247 4.99 7.49 8.66
C SER A 247 4.66 6.11 8.07
N SER A 248 5.45 5.09 8.43
CA SER A 248 5.17 3.72 7.98
C SER A 248 3.70 3.40 8.29
N PRO A 249 2.87 2.98 7.29
CA PRO A 249 1.53 2.52 7.56
C PRO A 249 1.61 1.49 8.68
N LYS A 250 0.72 1.64 9.66
CA LYS A 250 0.71 0.75 10.84
C LYS A 250 0.72 -0.68 10.35
N ARG A 251 1.79 -1.42 10.65
CA ARG A 251 1.92 -2.83 10.27
C ARG A 251 0.70 -3.57 10.82
N ILE A 252 -0.06 -4.26 9.99
CA ILE A 252 -1.17 -5.10 10.44
C ILE A 252 -0.61 -6.52 10.60
N PRO A 253 -0.61 -7.10 11.81
CA PRO A 253 -0.11 -8.45 12.01
C PRO A 253 -0.90 -9.48 11.19
N THR A 254 -0.22 -10.49 10.69
CA THR A 254 -0.82 -11.61 9.92
C THR A 254 -0.54 -12.94 10.60
N VAL A 255 -1.11 -14.04 10.12
CA VAL A 255 -0.83 -15.38 10.66
C VAL A 255 0.65 -15.76 10.49
N ASP A 256 1.27 -15.36 9.38
CA ASP A 256 2.67 -15.67 9.07
C ASP A 256 3.66 -14.66 9.68
N ASP A 257 3.20 -13.42 9.94
CA ASP A 257 3.94 -12.37 10.64
C ASP A 257 3.11 -11.81 11.80
N PRO A 258 2.95 -12.56 12.92
CA PRO A 258 2.01 -12.21 13.98
C PRO A 258 2.62 -11.29 15.04
N LYS A 259 3.85 -10.84 14.89
CA LYS A 259 4.49 -9.99 15.90
C LYS A 259 3.64 -8.77 16.24
N TRP A 260 3.58 -8.39 17.51
CA TRP A 260 2.77 -7.27 17.99
C TRP A 260 3.42 -5.93 17.62
N THR A 261 2.59 -4.95 17.31
CA THR A 261 3.01 -3.65 16.77
C THR A 261 3.21 -2.58 17.84
N GLY A 262 2.85 -2.88 19.08
CA GLY A 262 2.72 -1.89 20.15
C GLY A 262 1.27 -1.60 20.54
N ASP A 263 0.30 -2.04 19.74
CA ASP A 263 -1.12 -1.87 20.01
C ASP A 263 -1.97 -3.04 19.46
N PHE A 264 -2.83 -3.64 20.28
CA PHE A 264 -3.76 -4.69 19.83
C PHE A 264 -4.92 -4.15 18.97
N TYR A 265 -5.12 -2.82 18.92
CA TYR A 265 -6.05 -2.20 17.98
C TYR A 265 -5.60 -2.35 16.51
N ASP A 266 -4.31 -2.63 16.26
CA ASP A 266 -3.77 -2.84 14.91
C ASP A 266 -4.08 -4.25 14.36
N ASP A 267 -4.44 -5.21 15.22
CA ASP A 267 -4.82 -6.57 14.79
C ASP A 267 -6.18 -6.57 14.08
N THR A 268 -6.38 -7.47 13.11
CA THR A 268 -7.75 -7.83 12.66
C THR A 268 -8.54 -8.54 13.77
N GLU A 269 -9.87 -8.64 13.67
CA GLU A 269 -10.65 -9.37 14.67
C GLU A 269 -10.27 -10.86 14.74
N VAL A 270 -9.92 -11.46 13.59
CA VAL A 270 -9.41 -12.84 13.52
C VAL A 270 -8.09 -12.98 14.27
N MET A 271 -7.13 -12.08 14.02
CA MET A 271 -5.84 -12.10 14.70
C MET A 271 -6.00 -11.92 16.21
N LEU A 272 -6.86 -10.99 16.61
CA LEU A 272 -7.12 -10.71 18.01
C LEU A 272 -7.76 -11.91 18.73
N LEU A 273 -8.73 -12.58 18.09
CA LEU A 273 -9.35 -13.79 18.62
C LEU A 273 -8.38 -14.98 18.65
N ALA A 274 -7.52 -15.13 17.63
CA ALA A 274 -6.49 -16.15 17.61
C ALA A 274 -5.50 -16.00 18.76
N ARG A 275 -5.07 -14.77 19.04
CA ARG A 275 -4.22 -14.45 20.20
C ARG A 275 -4.90 -14.78 21.52
N LEU A 276 -6.20 -14.47 21.65
CA LEU A 276 -6.98 -14.85 22.81
C LEU A 276 -7.00 -16.38 23.00
N ILE A 277 -7.33 -17.14 21.95
CA ILE A 277 -7.41 -18.60 22.00
C ILE A 277 -6.04 -19.21 22.38
N LEU A 278 -4.95 -18.71 21.78
CA LEU A 278 -3.60 -19.12 22.16
C LEU A 278 -3.27 -18.74 23.61
N GLY A 279 -3.77 -17.61 24.09
CA GLY A 279 -3.60 -17.16 25.48
C GLY A 279 -4.19 -18.17 26.47
N GLU A 280 -5.45 -18.55 26.22
CA GLU A 280 -6.34 -19.19 27.20
C GLU A 280 -6.46 -20.71 27.02
N ALA A 281 -6.25 -21.24 25.81
CA ALA A 281 -6.50 -22.64 25.46
C ALA A 281 -5.32 -23.32 24.72
N GLU A 282 -4.09 -22.81 24.91
CA GLU A 282 -2.88 -23.46 24.41
C GLU A 282 -2.77 -24.91 24.94
N ASN A 283 -2.42 -25.86 24.07
CA ASN A 283 -2.37 -27.29 24.38
C ASN A 283 -3.72 -27.91 24.82
N GLN A 284 -4.85 -27.26 24.57
CA GLN A 284 -6.17 -27.87 24.77
C GLN A 284 -6.69 -28.49 23.46
N PRO A 285 -7.62 -29.45 23.51
CA PRO A 285 -8.28 -29.97 22.32
C PRO A 285 -9.01 -28.88 21.52
N GLU A 286 -9.19 -29.12 20.21
CA GLU A 286 -9.85 -28.18 19.29
C GLU A 286 -11.24 -27.72 19.79
N ASP A 287 -12.08 -28.63 20.29
CA ASP A 287 -13.40 -28.29 20.84
C ASP A 287 -13.33 -27.29 22.01
N THR A 288 -12.28 -27.37 22.82
CA THR A 288 -12.04 -26.43 23.92
C THR A 288 -11.62 -25.07 23.39
N LYS A 289 -10.77 -25.02 22.36
CA LYS A 289 -10.37 -23.78 21.67
C LYS A 289 -11.57 -23.10 21.02
N ILE A 290 -12.42 -23.87 20.34
CA ILE A 290 -13.70 -23.42 19.78
C ILE A 290 -14.57 -22.83 20.90
N GLY A 291 -14.67 -23.52 22.04
CA GLY A 291 -15.47 -23.06 23.16
C GLY A 291 -15.00 -21.72 23.74
N VAL A 292 -13.69 -21.52 23.90
CA VAL A 292 -13.10 -20.22 24.29
C VAL A 292 -13.43 -19.13 23.26
N GLY A 293 -13.32 -19.44 21.96
CA GLY A 293 -13.71 -18.50 20.91
C GLY A 293 -15.18 -18.08 21.01
N PHE A 294 -16.08 -19.05 21.25
CA PHE A 294 -17.51 -18.79 21.38
C PHE A 294 -17.90 -17.96 22.59
N THR A 295 -17.12 -17.95 23.68
CA THR A 295 -17.45 -17.09 24.82
C THR A 295 -17.44 -15.60 24.45
N VAL A 296 -16.60 -15.20 23.48
CA VAL A 296 -16.61 -13.82 22.95
C VAL A 296 -17.90 -13.53 22.21
N LEU A 297 -18.33 -14.43 21.31
CA LEU A 297 -19.57 -14.25 20.54
C LEU A 297 -20.81 -14.32 21.43
N ASN A 298 -20.81 -15.15 22.47
CA ASN A 298 -21.92 -15.26 23.40
C ASN A 298 -22.04 -14.00 24.28
N ARG A 299 -20.91 -13.43 24.74
CA ARG A 299 -20.90 -12.10 25.38
C ARG A 299 -21.43 -11.01 24.45
N LEU A 300 -21.02 -11.04 23.17
CA LEU A 300 -21.49 -10.09 22.16
C LEU A 300 -23.00 -10.16 21.94
N LYS A 301 -23.57 -11.38 21.88
CA LYS A 301 -25.02 -11.61 21.75
C LYS A 301 -25.83 -11.05 22.92
N LYS A 302 -25.29 -11.15 24.13
CA LYS A 302 -25.93 -10.67 25.37
C LYS A 302 -25.93 -9.13 25.50
N LYS A 303 -25.06 -8.43 24.76
CA LYS A 303 -24.96 -6.95 24.73
C LYS A 303 -24.84 -6.31 26.12
N ASN A 304 -24.13 -6.95 27.05
CA ASN A 304 -23.87 -6.38 28.37
C ASN A 304 -22.82 -5.25 28.25
N PRO A 305 -23.12 -4.01 28.69
CA PRO A 305 -22.18 -2.89 28.69
C PRO A 305 -20.86 -3.19 29.44
N ASN A 306 -20.89 -4.09 30.43
CA ASN A 306 -19.73 -4.47 31.22
C ASN A 306 -18.71 -5.28 30.40
N TRP A 307 -19.13 -5.95 29.32
CA TRP A 307 -18.23 -6.68 28.42
C TRP A 307 -17.84 -5.85 27.20
N GLY A 308 -18.80 -5.15 26.59
CA GLY A 308 -18.59 -4.37 25.36
C GLY A 308 -19.53 -4.82 24.23
N TYR A 309 -19.45 -4.10 23.10
CA TYR A 309 -20.39 -4.23 21.97
C TYR A 309 -19.73 -4.67 20.67
N SER A 310 -18.46 -5.04 20.70
CA SER A 310 -17.76 -5.65 19.58
C SER A 310 -16.81 -6.73 20.05
N VAL A 311 -16.42 -7.64 19.15
CA VAL A 311 -15.42 -8.68 19.43
C VAL A 311 -14.17 -8.05 20.04
N ARG A 312 -13.65 -6.98 19.42
CA ARG A 312 -12.49 -6.25 19.93
C ARG A 312 -12.69 -5.68 21.32
N GLN A 313 -13.81 -4.99 21.57
CA GLN A 313 -14.08 -4.40 22.88
C GLN A 313 -14.14 -5.48 23.96
N ILE A 314 -14.77 -6.62 23.67
CA ILE A 314 -14.89 -7.74 24.62
C ILE A 314 -13.54 -8.37 24.93
N ILE A 315 -12.69 -8.56 23.92
CA ILE A 315 -11.36 -9.16 24.10
C ILE A 315 -10.43 -8.21 24.87
N LEU A 316 -10.44 -6.93 24.53
CA LEU A 316 -9.54 -5.92 25.11
C LEU A 316 -10.05 -5.29 26.39
N LYS A 317 -11.24 -5.66 26.86
CA LYS A 317 -11.78 -5.17 28.12
C LYS A 317 -10.90 -5.65 29.27
N ASP A 318 -10.45 -4.70 30.09
CA ASP A 318 -9.61 -4.97 31.25
C ASP A 318 -10.13 -6.15 32.10
N TYR A 319 -9.21 -7.03 32.49
CA TYR A 319 -9.42 -8.17 33.40
C TYR A 319 -10.37 -9.30 32.91
N GLN A 320 -10.85 -9.28 31.66
CA GLN A 320 -11.59 -10.39 31.03
C GLN A 320 -10.82 -11.68 30.63
N TYR A 321 -9.62 -11.57 30.06
CA TYR A 321 -8.75 -12.57 29.45
C TYR A 321 -7.28 -12.28 29.77
N ASP A 322 -6.70 -13.09 30.64
CA ASP A 322 -5.41 -12.84 31.26
C ASP A 322 -4.29 -12.65 30.23
N GLY A 323 -4.34 -13.39 29.12
CA GLY A 323 -3.38 -13.31 28.02
C GLY A 323 -3.20 -11.91 27.42
N MET A 324 -4.19 -11.01 27.57
CA MET A 324 -4.16 -9.70 26.92
C MET A 324 -3.48 -8.58 27.74
N TRP A 325 -3.22 -8.78 29.04
CA TRP A 325 -2.54 -7.79 29.89
C TRP A 325 -1.49 -8.37 30.86
N ASN A 326 -1.59 -9.64 31.23
CA ASN A 326 -0.72 -10.17 32.27
C ASN A 326 0.70 -10.36 31.73
N LYS A 327 1.67 -9.71 32.39
CA LYS A 327 3.09 -9.72 32.01
C LYS A 327 3.72 -11.12 31.90
N ASN A 328 3.10 -12.15 32.47
CA ASN A 328 3.59 -13.52 32.39
C ASN A 328 3.01 -14.29 31.18
N THR A 329 1.88 -13.86 30.64
CA THR A 329 1.16 -14.54 29.54
C THR A 329 1.08 -13.69 28.27
N TYR A 330 1.40 -12.39 28.35
CA TYR A 330 1.29 -11.46 27.23
C TYR A 330 2.35 -11.67 26.13
N GLN A 331 3.57 -12.14 26.46
CA GLN A 331 4.64 -12.25 25.47
C GLN A 331 4.30 -13.30 24.41
N LYS A 332 3.77 -14.46 24.83
CA LYS A 332 3.38 -15.54 23.91
C LYS A 332 2.28 -15.14 22.94
N VAL A 333 1.35 -14.26 23.35
CA VAL A 333 0.29 -13.79 22.46
C VAL A 333 0.75 -12.62 21.61
N ARG A 334 1.75 -11.83 22.04
CA ARG A 334 2.30 -10.71 21.26
C ARG A 334 3.22 -11.17 20.15
N ASP A 335 4.02 -12.19 20.38
CA ASP A 335 4.86 -12.76 19.33
C ASP A 335 4.76 -14.29 19.34
N PRO A 336 3.66 -14.85 18.80
CA PRO A 336 3.43 -16.30 18.77
C PRO A 336 4.53 -17.10 18.08
N LEU A 337 5.33 -16.48 17.22
CA LEU A 337 6.39 -17.13 16.45
C LEU A 337 7.82 -16.78 16.91
N ASP A 338 7.96 -16.11 18.06
CA ASP A 338 9.27 -15.87 18.70
C ASP A 338 9.95 -17.20 19.09
N ASP A 339 9.16 -18.17 19.57
CA ASP A 339 9.58 -19.57 19.65
C ASP A 339 9.34 -20.26 18.29
N THR A 340 10.43 -20.57 17.61
CA THR A 340 10.42 -21.19 16.27
C THR A 340 10.16 -22.70 16.29
N SER A 341 9.84 -23.29 17.44
CA SER A 341 9.50 -24.71 17.55
C SER A 341 8.27 -25.07 16.71
N GLU A 342 8.28 -26.24 16.07
CA GLU A 342 7.16 -26.71 15.26
C GLU A 342 5.87 -26.87 16.09
N LYS A 343 6.01 -27.25 17.37
CA LYS A 343 4.88 -27.30 18.29
C LYS A 343 4.23 -25.92 18.45
N ARG A 344 5.02 -24.86 18.66
CA ARG A 344 4.52 -23.50 18.81
C ARG A 344 3.83 -23.01 17.54
N LYS A 345 4.45 -23.21 16.38
CA LYS A 345 3.87 -22.87 15.07
C LYS A 345 2.52 -23.56 14.86
N SER A 346 2.44 -24.85 15.18
CA SER A 346 1.21 -25.63 15.06
C SER A 346 0.11 -25.10 15.97
N GLU A 347 0.40 -24.80 17.25
CA GLU A 347 -0.58 -24.25 18.20
C GLU A 347 -1.09 -22.87 17.78
N TRP A 348 -0.21 -22.01 17.24
CA TRP A 348 -0.59 -20.72 16.71
C TRP A 348 -1.51 -20.86 15.48
N LEU A 349 -1.13 -21.71 14.52
CA LEU A 349 -1.92 -21.93 13.31
C LEU A 349 -3.29 -22.55 13.63
N GLU A 350 -3.35 -23.48 14.57
CA GLU A 350 -4.61 -24.07 15.03
C GLU A 350 -5.50 -23.00 15.70
N SER A 351 -4.94 -22.16 16.56
CA SER A 351 -5.68 -21.06 17.20
C SER A 351 -6.22 -20.07 16.17
N TYR A 352 -5.45 -19.77 15.12
CA TYR A 352 -5.88 -18.93 14.00
C TYR A 352 -7.03 -19.57 13.20
N ASN A 353 -6.91 -20.86 12.86
CA ASN A 353 -7.94 -21.58 12.12
C ASN A 353 -9.26 -21.67 12.91
N VAL A 354 -9.17 -21.91 14.22
CA VAL A 354 -10.35 -21.88 15.10
C VAL A 354 -10.97 -20.47 15.12
N ALA A 355 -10.17 -19.41 15.22
CA ALA A 355 -10.68 -18.04 15.18
C ALA A 355 -11.40 -17.72 13.87
N VAL A 356 -10.84 -18.13 12.73
CA VAL A 356 -11.50 -18.05 11.42
C VAL A 356 -12.82 -18.82 11.44
N GLY A 357 -12.81 -20.05 11.96
CA GLY A 357 -13.98 -20.92 12.03
C GLY A 357 -15.14 -20.28 12.82
N VAL A 358 -14.82 -19.77 14.02
CA VAL A 358 -15.78 -19.14 14.94
C VAL A 358 -16.37 -17.87 14.33
N LEU A 359 -15.54 -16.96 13.79
CA LEU A 359 -16.02 -15.69 13.24
C LEU A 359 -16.74 -15.85 11.90
N SER A 360 -16.38 -16.85 11.10
CA SER A 360 -17.07 -17.16 9.84
C SER A 360 -18.35 -17.97 10.02
N GLY A 361 -18.58 -18.54 11.21
CA GLY A 361 -19.73 -19.41 11.49
C GLY A 361 -19.63 -20.79 10.84
N THR A 362 -18.42 -21.25 10.49
CA THR A 362 -18.19 -22.59 9.91
C THR A 362 -18.05 -23.68 10.97
N VAL A 363 -17.83 -23.30 12.23
CA VAL A 363 -17.89 -24.18 13.41
C VAL A 363 -19.01 -23.74 14.34
N PHE A 364 -19.48 -24.64 15.20
CA PHE A 364 -20.65 -24.43 16.08
C PHE A 364 -20.25 -24.32 17.57
N ASP A 365 -21.12 -23.69 18.36
CA ASP A 365 -20.88 -23.47 19.79
C ASP A 365 -20.96 -24.79 20.57
N THR A 366 -19.82 -25.28 21.04
CA THR A 366 -19.69 -26.49 21.86
C THR A 366 -20.00 -26.26 23.34
N THR A 367 -20.23 -25.01 23.76
CA THR A 367 -20.36 -24.61 25.18
C THR A 367 -21.79 -24.42 25.66
N ASN A 368 -22.78 -24.58 24.77
CA ASN A 368 -24.19 -24.30 25.05
C ASN A 368 -24.44 -22.87 25.57
N GLY A 369 -23.84 -21.86 24.92
CA GLY A 369 -24.06 -20.45 25.25
C GLY A 369 -23.24 -19.91 26.40
N ALA A 370 -22.11 -20.54 26.75
CA ALA A 370 -21.29 -20.07 27.86
C ALA A 370 -20.69 -18.68 27.58
N THR A 371 -20.62 -17.86 28.61
CA THR A 371 -20.03 -16.51 28.61
C THR A 371 -18.77 -16.43 29.44
N ASN A 372 -18.52 -17.40 30.32
CA ASN A 372 -17.37 -17.42 31.23
C ASN A 372 -16.75 -18.80 31.24
N PHE A 373 -15.45 -18.85 31.55
CA PHE A 373 -14.75 -20.09 31.77
C PHE A 373 -13.65 -19.90 32.81
N HIS A 374 -13.17 -21.02 33.34
CA HIS A 374 -11.91 -21.07 34.08
C HIS A 374 -11.26 -22.44 33.89
N SER A 375 -9.94 -22.47 34.04
CA SER A 375 -9.20 -23.70 34.34
C SER A 375 -8.81 -23.66 35.82
N PHE A 376 -8.68 -24.81 36.47
CA PHE A 376 -8.16 -24.86 37.84
C PHE A 376 -7.04 -25.87 37.95
N LYS A 377 -6.02 -25.54 38.75
CA LYS A 377 -5.00 -26.50 39.20
C LYS A 377 -5.32 -27.00 40.61
N ASP A 378 -5.80 -26.11 41.48
CA ASP A 378 -6.21 -26.45 42.85
C ASP A 378 -7.66 -26.03 43.14
N LEU A 379 -8.33 -26.72 44.06
CA LEU A 379 -9.71 -26.38 44.50
C LEU A 379 -9.85 -24.96 45.09
N LYS A 380 -8.76 -24.38 45.59
CA LYS A 380 -8.73 -23.00 46.12
C LYS A 380 -8.85 -21.93 45.02
N ASP A 381 -8.61 -22.31 43.76
CA ASP A 381 -8.65 -21.41 42.60
C ASP A 381 -10.06 -21.31 42.01
N PHE A 382 -11.05 -21.98 42.60
CA PHE A 382 -12.42 -22.00 42.12
C PHE A 382 -13.05 -20.61 42.31
N PRO A 383 -13.49 -19.94 41.23
CA PRO A 383 -14.09 -18.63 41.35
C PRO A 383 -15.42 -18.69 42.10
N ILE A 384 -15.70 -17.69 42.96
CA ILE A 384 -16.93 -17.63 43.75
C ILE A 384 -18.19 -17.63 42.86
N TRP A 385 -18.09 -17.11 41.64
CA TRP A 385 -19.19 -17.07 40.66
C TRP A 385 -19.44 -18.42 39.96
N ALA A 386 -18.52 -19.38 40.07
CA ALA A 386 -18.62 -20.67 39.41
C ALA A 386 -19.47 -21.64 40.24
N THR A 387 -20.80 -21.60 40.04
CA THR A 387 -21.76 -22.44 40.77
C THR A 387 -22.32 -23.55 39.90
N LYS A 388 -23.04 -24.50 40.50
CA LYS A 388 -23.68 -25.60 39.78
C LYS A 388 -24.79 -25.10 38.83
N GLU A 389 -25.43 -23.99 39.18
CA GLU A 389 -26.54 -23.40 38.42
C GLU A 389 -26.09 -22.69 37.15
N THR A 390 -24.87 -22.12 37.15
CA THR A 390 -24.28 -21.42 36.01
C THR A 390 -23.43 -22.33 35.13
N TYR A 391 -23.05 -23.51 35.63
CA TYR A 391 -22.26 -24.50 34.89
C TYR A 391 -22.98 -25.01 33.64
N LYS A 392 -22.24 -25.11 32.54
CA LYS A 392 -22.72 -25.63 31.26
C LYS A 392 -22.06 -26.95 30.88
N ILE A 393 -20.74 -26.94 30.76
CA ILE A 393 -19.98 -28.07 30.26
C ILE A 393 -18.51 -27.94 30.65
N ARG A 394 -17.79 -29.07 30.62
CA ARG A 394 -16.33 -29.13 30.70
C ARG A 394 -15.81 -29.64 29.37
N LEU A 395 -14.86 -28.93 28.78
CA LEU A 395 -14.15 -29.33 27.56
C LEU A 395 -12.65 -29.32 27.84
N GLY A 396 -11.98 -30.47 27.73
CA GLY A 396 -10.61 -30.62 28.19
C GLY A 396 -10.48 -30.29 29.69
N ASP A 397 -9.59 -29.37 30.02
CA ASP A 397 -9.37 -28.91 31.40
C ASP A 397 -10.08 -27.60 31.74
N ILE A 398 -10.95 -27.11 30.84
CA ILE A 398 -11.66 -25.85 30.99
C ILE A 398 -13.13 -26.10 31.30
N TYR A 399 -13.65 -25.40 32.31
CA TYR A 399 -15.04 -25.42 32.74
C TYR A 399 -15.74 -24.17 32.25
N PHE A 400 -16.87 -24.34 31.57
CA PHE A 400 -17.65 -23.28 30.94
C PHE A 400 -18.95 -23.01 31.69
N TYR A 401 -19.31 -21.73 31.78
CA TYR A 401 -20.42 -21.21 32.57
C TYR A 401 -21.17 -20.13 31.79
N GLU A 402 -22.47 -20.01 32.00
CA GLU A 402 -23.25 -18.85 31.57
C GLU A 402 -23.58 -17.99 32.78
N LEU A 403 -22.88 -16.86 32.89
CA LEU A 403 -23.25 -15.80 33.82
C LEU A 403 -24.25 -14.87 33.12
N GLU A 404 -25.32 -14.53 33.85
CA GLU A 404 -26.44 -13.68 33.41
C GLU A 404 -27.32 -14.33 32.32
N LYS A 405 -28.50 -14.84 32.74
CA LYS A 405 -29.50 -15.44 31.83
C LYS A 405 -30.19 -14.38 30.98
#